data_AF-A0A024UZR1-F1
#
_entry.id   AF-A0A024UZR1-F1
#
_cell.length_a   1.000
_cell.length_b   1.000
_cell.length_c   1.000
_cell.angle_alpha   90.00
_cell.angle_beta   90.00
_cell.angle_gamma   90.00
#
_symmetry.space_group_name_H-M   'P 1'
#
loop_
_entity.id
_entity.type
_entity.pdbx_description
1 polymer ?
#
loop_
_entity_poly.entity_id
_entity_poly.type
_entity_poly.pdbx_seq_one_letter_code
_entity_poly.pdbx_strand_id
1 'polypeptide(L)'
;MCKKIKEIQNHSLSDQHIRELNDQINKLIFIKNKWEARIVELGGRDYSKESNLLINAHSSELRGSSNYKYFGAAKNLKGVRELLFKENEDKKQLNIKKKKDARNFEKVINIHYFGYCDEANEHLLQQEVKIQKKLEKMDLKILKKYKH
;
A
#
# COMPACT_ATOMS: atom_id res chain seq x y z
N MET A 1 17.14 25.65 7.14
CA MET A 1 16.85 24.29 6.59
C MET A 1 17.51 24.09 5.23
N CYS A 2 17.18 24.89 4.21
CA CYS A 2 17.70 24.74 2.83
C CYS A 2 19.23 24.68 2.72
N LYS A 3 19.97 25.56 3.44
CA LYS A 3 21.45 25.54 3.47
C LYS A 3 22.03 24.18 3.90
N LYS A 4 21.48 23.57 4.97
CA LYS A 4 21.92 22.27 5.50
C LYS A 4 21.57 21.11 4.56
N ILE A 5 20.42 21.20 3.87
CA ILE A 5 20.05 20.22 2.85
C ILE A 5 21.00 20.29 1.65
N LYS A 6 21.43 21.49 1.24
CA LYS A 6 22.45 21.62 0.18
C LYS A 6 23.80 21.05 0.64
N GLU A 7 24.15 21.24 1.91
CA GLU A 7 25.39 20.73 2.48
C GLU A 7 25.41 19.20 2.58
N ILE A 8 24.30 18.56 3.00
CA ILE A 8 24.22 17.09 3.11
C ILE A 8 24.19 16.36 1.75
N GLN A 9 23.99 17.09 0.65
CA GLN A 9 24.10 16.54 -0.70
C GLN A 9 25.56 16.41 -1.17
N ASN A 10 26.50 17.09 -0.50
CA ASN A 10 27.91 16.97 -0.80
C ASN A 10 28.45 15.65 -0.21
N HIS A 11 28.99 14.79 -1.07
CA HIS A 11 29.44 13.43 -0.69
C HIS A 11 30.84 13.41 -0.09
N SER A 12 31.57 14.53 -0.14
CA SER A 12 32.96 14.64 0.29
C SER A 12 33.13 14.94 1.78
N LEU A 13 32.04 15.07 2.54
CA LEU A 13 32.12 15.34 3.98
C LEU A 13 32.31 14.05 4.76
N SER A 14 32.96 14.15 5.92
CA SER A 14 33.14 13.03 6.84
C SER A 14 31.80 12.45 7.29
N ASP A 15 31.73 11.12 7.42
CA ASP A 15 30.56 10.39 7.89
C ASP A 15 30.00 10.95 9.22
N GLN A 16 30.87 11.40 10.11
CA GLN A 16 30.46 12.01 11.38
C GLN A 16 29.70 13.32 11.18
N HIS A 17 30.24 14.21 10.33
CA HIS A 17 29.59 15.49 10.00
C HIS A 17 28.26 15.28 9.28
N ILE A 18 28.18 14.28 8.39
CA ILE A 18 26.93 13.91 7.72
C ILE A 18 25.86 13.48 8.74
N ARG A 19 26.24 12.72 9.78
CA ARG A 19 25.31 12.32 10.86
C ARG A 19 24.81 13.54 11.64
N GLU A 20 25.71 14.42 12.04
CA GLU A 20 25.36 15.64 12.76
C GLU A 20 24.43 16.55 11.95
N LEU A 21 24.70 16.73 10.66
CA LEU A 21 23.83 17.47 9.75
C LEU A 21 22.45 16.82 9.64
N ASN A 22 22.39 15.49 9.57
CA ASN A 22 21.13 14.76 9.51
C ASN A 22 20.31 14.94 10.80
N ASP A 23 20.94 14.86 11.96
CA ASP A 23 20.31 15.12 13.27
C ASP A 23 19.78 16.55 13.36
N GLN A 24 20.56 17.52 12.90
CA GLN A 24 20.15 18.92 12.88
C GLN A 24 18.95 19.15 11.95
N ILE A 25 18.90 18.49 10.78
CA ILE A 25 17.76 18.55 9.85
C ILE A 25 16.53 17.93 10.51
N ASN A 26 16.65 16.75 11.12
CA ASN A 26 15.54 16.09 11.81
C ASN A 26 14.99 16.92 12.98
N LYS A 27 15.87 17.57 13.76
CA LYS A 27 15.46 18.53 14.80
C LYS A 27 14.64 19.69 14.23
N LEU A 28 15.08 20.26 13.10
CA LEU A 28 14.34 21.35 12.43
C LEU A 28 12.98 20.88 11.90
N ILE A 29 12.88 19.68 11.35
CA ILE A 29 11.61 19.08 10.90
C ILE A 29 10.67 18.89 12.08
N PHE A 30 11.18 18.38 13.20
CA PHE A 30 10.37 18.17 14.39
C PHE A 30 9.78 19.48 14.92
N ILE A 31 10.61 20.53 15.02
CA ILE A 31 10.17 21.86 15.43
C ILE A 31 9.15 22.41 14.44
N LYS A 32 9.40 22.28 13.13
CA LYS A 32 8.47 22.70 12.09
C LYS A 32 7.11 22.00 12.25
N ASN A 33 7.08 20.69 12.41
CA ASN A 33 5.83 19.94 12.56
C ASN A 33 5.05 20.35 13.81
N LYS A 34 5.76 20.65 14.92
CA LYS A 34 5.13 21.19 16.13
C LYS A 34 4.49 22.56 15.88
N TRP A 35 5.18 23.44 15.16
CA TRP A 35 4.62 24.75 14.80
C TRP A 35 3.43 24.62 13.83
N GLU A 36 3.51 23.73 12.84
CA GLU A 36 2.39 23.47 11.94
C GLU A 36 1.18 22.94 12.70
N ALA A 37 1.35 21.98 13.62
CA ALA A 37 0.27 21.51 14.48
C ALA A 37 -0.34 22.66 15.31
N ARG A 38 0.51 23.53 15.86
CA ARG A 38 0.05 24.70 16.62
C ARG A 38 -0.75 25.70 15.78
N ILE A 39 -0.35 25.91 14.51
CA ILE A 39 -1.08 26.78 13.58
C ILE A 39 -2.49 26.22 13.34
N VAL A 40 -2.62 24.90 13.17
CA VAL A 40 -3.92 24.24 12.98
C VAL A 40 -4.78 24.35 14.24
N GLU A 41 -4.19 24.15 15.43
CA GLU A 41 -4.89 24.34 16.71
C GLU A 41 -5.44 25.76 16.89
N LEU A 42 -4.73 26.76 16.36
CA LEU A 42 -5.15 28.17 16.40
C LEU A 42 -6.16 28.52 15.29
N GLY A 43 -6.64 27.54 14.51
CA GLY A 43 -7.61 27.74 13.43
C GLY A 43 -6.98 28.24 12.11
N GLY A 44 -5.67 28.08 11.95
CA GLY A 44 -4.94 28.45 10.75
C GLY A 44 -5.02 27.42 9.62
N ARG A 45 -4.25 27.68 8.54
CA ARG A 45 -4.18 26.81 7.36
C ARG A 45 -3.28 25.59 7.60
N ASP A 46 -3.69 24.43 7.08
CA ASP A 46 -2.91 23.19 7.14
C ASP A 46 -1.73 23.18 6.16
N TYR A 47 -0.52 23.43 6.64
CA TYR A 47 0.72 23.31 5.84
C TYR A 47 1.34 21.90 5.83
N SER A 48 0.84 21.02 6.70
CA SER A 48 1.39 19.67 6.93
C SER A 48 1.39 18.79 5.67
N LYS A 49 0.40 18.91 4.79
CA LYS A 49 0.30 18.04 3.60
C LYS A 49 1.40 18.33 2.58
N GLU A 50 1.57 19.61 2.23
CA GLU A 50 2.59 20.04 1.28
C GLU A 50 4.01 19.88 1.85
N SER A 51 4.16 20.20 3.15
CA SER A 51 5.44 20.08 3.84
C SER A 51 5.93 18.63 3.87
N ASN A 52 5.07 17.69 4.23
CA ASN A 52 5.43 16.29 4.31
C ASN A 52 5.70 15.67 2.94
N LEU A 53 4.99 16.08 1.88
CA LEU A 53 5.23 15.58 0.53
C LEU A 53 6.66 15.90 0.06
N LEU A 54 7.10 17.14 0.23
CA LEU A 54 8.43 17.58 -0.16
C LEU A 54 9.53 16.90 0.66
N ILE A 55 9.31 16.74 1.97
CA ILE A 55 10.25 16.06 2.86
C ILE A 55 10.37 14.59 2.44
N ASN A 56 9.25 13.92 2.21
CA ASN A 56 9.19 12.50 1.83
C ASN A 56 9.89 12.23 0.49
N ALA A 57 9.83 13.17 -0.46
CA ALA A 57 10.51 13.04 -1.74
C ALA A 57 12.04 13.01 -1.61
N HIS A 58 12.62 13.78 -0.67
CA HIS A 58 14.06 13.83 -0.46
C HIS A 58 14.57 12.86 0.62
N SER A 59 13.72 12.47 1.57
CA SER A 59 14.10 11.54 2.64
C SER A 59 14.02 10.08 2.22
N SER A 60 14.75 9.22 2.92
CA SER A 60 14.43 7.80 3.00
C SER A 60 14.20 7.47 4.47
N GLU A 61 13.12 6.75 4.72
CA GLU A 61 12.74 6.29 6.06
C GLU A 61 13.06 4.81 6.20
N LEU A 62 13.48 4.41 7.40
CA LEU A 62 13.60 3.01 7.79
C LEU A 62 12.28 2.55 8.40
N ARG A 63 11.82 1.32 8.08
CA ARG A 63 10.67 0.72 8.78
C ARG A 63 10.94 0.67 10.29
N GLY A 64 9.96 1.14 11.06
CA GLY A 64 10.00 1.12 12.54
C GLY A 64 10.58 2.38 13.18
N SER A 65 11.34 3.20 12.46
CA SER A 65 11.79 4.53 12.95
C SER A 65 11.06 5.63 12.19
N SER A 66 9.75 5.72 12.39
CA SER A 66 8.86 6.59 11.61
C SER A 66 9.17 8.09 11.71
N ASN A 67 9.99 8.50 12.69
CA ASN A 67 10.23 9.90 13.01
C ASN A 67 11.65 10.39 12.66
N TYR A 68 12.54 9.50 12.21
CA TYR A 68 13.92 9.85 11.86
C TYR A 68 14.18 9.57 10.39
N LYS A 69 14.56 10.62 9.66
CA LYS A 69 14.72 10.58 8.21
C LYS A 69 16.19 10.72 7.83
N TYR A 70 16.62 10.00 6.79
CA TYR A 70 17.96 10.14 6.22
C TYR A 70 17.91 10.91 4.90
N PHE A 71 18.70 11.97 4.79
CA PHE A 71 18.73 12.85 3.62
C PHE A 71 20.06 12.75 2.86
N GLY A 72 20.01 12.83 1.52
CA GLY A 72 21.22 12.94 0.68
C GLY A 72 22.28 11.88 1.00
N ALA A 73 23.51 12.34 1.26
CA ALA A 73 24.66 11.49 1.55
C ALA A 73 24.49 10.65 2.84
N ALA A 74 23.60 11.04 3.76
CA ALA A 74 23.33 10.25 4.97
C ALA A 74 22.71 8.87 4.67
N LYS A 75 22.11 8.69 3.48
CA LYS A 75 21.62 7.38 3.03
C LYS A 75 22.75 6.40 2.69
N ASN A 76 23.94 6.92 2.39
CA ASN A 76 25.10 6.12 1.97
C ASN A 76 25.97 5.65 3.13
N LEU A 77 25.66 6.08 4.37
CA LEU A 77 26.39 5.67 5.56
C LEU A 77 26.36 4.14 5.72
N LYS A 78 27.52 3.56 6.05
CA LYS A 78 27.67 2.13 6.33
C LYS A 78 26.68 1.72 7.44
N GLY A 79 25.92 0.64 7.22
CA GLY A 79 24.80 0.21 8.07
C GLY A 79 23.43 0.78 7.66
N VAL A 80 23.29 2.10 7.51
CA VAL A 80 22.01 2.72 7.08
C VAL A 80 21.67 2.28 5.65
N ARG A 81 22.68 2.29 4.79
CA ARG A 81 22.59 1.86 3.41
C ARG A 81 22.04 0.44 3.30
N GLU A 82 22.60 -0.51 4.05
CA GLU A 82 22.22 -1.93 4.02
C GLU A 82 20.77 -2.14 4.45
N LEU A 83 20.35 -1.48 5.52
CA LEU A 83 18.97 -1.55 6.01
C LEU A 83 17.98 -0.98 4.98
N LEU A 84 18.32 0.17 4.36
CA LEU A 84 17.50 0.77 3.32
C LEU A 84 17.41 -0.11 2.07
N PHE A 85 18.51 -0.74 1.66
CA PHE A 85 18.51 -1.67 0.53
C PHE A 85 17.62 -2.88 0.82
N LYS A 86 17.78 -3.52 1.98
CA LYS A 86 16.95 -4.66 2.39
C LYS A 86 15.46 -4.31 2.39
N GLU A 87 15.10 -3.16 2.96
CA GLU A 87 13.72 -2.70 2.99
C GLU A 87 13.15 -2.41 1.60
N ASN A 88 13.95 -1.80 0.72
CA ASN A 88 13.52 -1.54 -0.65
C ASN A 88 13.30 -2.84 -1.42
N GLU A 89 14.15 -3.85 -1.21
CA GLU A 89 13.96 -5.18 -1.77
C GLU A 89 12.68 -5.84 -1.22
N ASP A 90 12.44 -5.78 0.09
CA ASP A 90 11.22 -6.31 0.70
C ASP A 90 9.97 -5.61 0.14
N LYS A 91 9.99 -4.27 -0.02
CA LYS A 91 8.91 -3.50 -0.64
C LYS A 91 8.67 -3.91 -2.09
N LYS A 92 9.73 -4.10 -2.88
CA LYS A 92 9.62 -4.58 -4.26
C LYS A 92 9.00 -5.97 -4.30
N GLN A 93 9.45 -6.89 -3.45
CA GLN A 93 8.90 -8.24 -3.38
C GLN A 93 7.42 -8.24 -2.99
N LEU A 94 7.02 -7.43 -2.02
CA LEU A 94 5.61 -7.26 -1.63
C LEU A 94 4.77 -6.69 -2.77
N ASN A 95 5.27 -5.69 -3.51
CA ASN A 95 4.56 -5.14 -4.66
C ASN A 95 4.43 -6.14 -5.80
N ILE A 96 5.46 -6.95 -6.04
CA ILE A 96 5.43 -8.02 -7.04
C ILE A 96 4.39 -9.07 -6.63
N LYS A 97 4.36 -9.48 -5.35
CA LYS A 97 3.36 -10.42 -4.81
C LYS A 97 1.94 -9.87 -5.01
N LYS A 98 1.67 -8.65 -4.56
CA LYS A 98 0.35 -7.98 -4.76
C LYS A 98 -0.09 -7.95 -6.22
N LYS A 99 0.83 -7.64 -7.14
CA LYS A 99 0.55 -7.64 -8.59
C LYS A 99 0.25 -9.05 -9.11
N LYS A 100 0.97 -10.07 -8.63
CA LYS A 100 0.70 -11.47 -8.97
C LYS A 100 -0.67 -11.90 -8.43
N ASP A 101 -0.96 -11.57 -7.18
CA ASP A 101 -2.23 -11.88 -6.53
C ASP A 101 -3.38 -11.22 -7.29
N ALA A 102 -3.27 -9.93 -7.62
CA ALA A 102 -4.27 -9.21 -8.42
C ALA A 102 -4.52 -9.87 -9.78
N ARG A 103 -3.45 -10.29 -10.50
CA ARG A 103 -3.57 -11.02 -11.76
C ARG A 103 -4.21 -12.40 -11.59
N ASN A 104 -3.93 -13.08 -10.49
CA ASN A 104 -4.56 -14.37 -10.19
C ASN A 104 -6.04 -14.18 -9.88
N PHE A 105 -6.39 -13.15 -9.11
CA PHE A 105 -7.79 -12.78 -8.87
C PHE A 105 -8.52 -12.42 -10.16
N GLU A 106 -7.89 -11.69 -11.07
CA GLU A 106 -8.47 -11.34 -12.37
C GLU A 106 -8.74 -12.58 -13.24
N LYS A 107 -7.89 -13.62 -13.16
CA LYS A 107 -8.13 -14.90 -13.85
C LYS A 107 -9.30 -15.68 -13.24
N VAL A 108 -9.44 -15.64 -11.91
CA VAL A 108 -10.49 -16.38 -11.18
C VAL A 108 -11.84 -15.66 -11.29
N ILE A 109 -11.84 -14.34 -11.16
CA ILE A 109 -13.03 -13.47 -11.21
C ILE A 109 -13.18 -12.95 -12.65
N ASN A 110 -13.38 -13.88 -13.58
CA ASN A 110 -13.69 -13.55 -14.97
C ASN A 110 -15.21 -13.34 -15.15
N ILE A 111 -15.65 -12.82 -16.29
CA ILE A 111 -17.06 -12.73 -16.73
C ILE A 111 -17.83 -14.04 -16.50
N HIS A 112 -17.17 -15.19 -16.69
CA HIS A 112 -17.75 -16.51 -16.42
C HIS A 112 -18.07 -16.77 -14.93
N TYR A 113 -17.31 -16.18 -14.00
CA TYR A 113 -17.60 -16.30 -12.56
C TYR A 113 -18.95 -15.66 -12.19
N PHE A 114 -19.37 -14.64 -12.92
CA PHE A 114 -20.66 -13.97 -12.74
C PHE A 114 -21.79 -14.58 -13.60
N GLY A 115 -21.53 -15.67 -14.33
CA GLY A 115 -22.55 -16.39 -15.10
C GLY A 115 -23.06 -15.68 -16.36
N TYR A 116 -22.42 -14.59 -16.79
CA TYR A 116 -22.84 -13.85 -17.99
C TYR A 116 -22.75 -14.65 -19.31
N CYS A 117 -22.07 -15.80 -19.32
CA CYS A 117 -21.96 -16.68 -20.49
C CYS A 117 -22.73 -18.00 -20.32
N ASP A 118 -23.42 -18.19 -19.21
CA ASP A 118 -24.05 -19.47 -18.86
C ASP A 118 -25.27 -19.79 -19.73
N GLU A 119 -25.99 -18.77 -20.21
CA GLU A 119 -27.13 -18.92 -21.12
C GLU A 119 -26.75 -19.54 -22.48
N ALA A 120 -25.48 -19.42 -22.90
CA ALA A 120 -24.98 -20.02 -24.13
C ALA A 120 -24.42 -21.44 -23.93
N ASN A 121 -24.35 -21.92 -22.68
CA ASN A 121 -23.76 -23.21 -22.34
C ASN A 121 -24.80 -24.33 -22.38
N GLU A 122 -24.93 -24.97 -23.54
CA GLU A 122 -25.95 -25.99 -23.81
C GLU A 122 -25.94 -27.17 -22.81
N HIS A 123 -24.76 -27.55 -22.32
CA HIS A 123 -24.63 -28.63 -21.33
C HIS A 123 -25.22 -28.24 -19.96
N LEU A 124 -25.04 -26.99 -19.54
CA LEU A 124 -25.58 -26.47 -18.28
C LEU A 124 -27.12 -26.45 -18.32
N LEU A 125 -27.69 -25.90 -19.40
CA LEU A 125 -29.14 -25.88 -19.65
C LEU A 125 -29.76 -27.29 -19.60
N GLN A 126 -29.12 -28.29 -20.21
CA GLN A 126 -29.61 -29.67 -20.15
C GLN A 126 -29.64 -30.23 -18.73
N GLN A 127 -28.67 -29.86 -17.89
CA GLN A 127 -28.63 -30.28 -16.48
C GLN A 127 -29.72 -29.56 -15.67
N GLU A 128 -29.93 -28.28 -15.86
CA GLU A 128 -30.98 -27.49 -15.21
C GLU A 128 -32.37 -28.07 -15.50
N VAL A 129 -32.68 -28.37 -16.77
CA VAL A 129 -33.94 -29.00 -17.17
C VAL A 129 -34.14 -30.36 -16.50
N LYS A 130 -33.07 -31.16 -16.37
CA LYS A 130 -33.14 -32.47 -15.67
C LYS A 130 -33.42 -32.29 -14.18
N ILE A 131 -32.80 -31.31 -13.53
CA ILE A 131 -33.00 -31.01 -12.11
C ILE A 131 -34.41 -30.47 -11.87
N GLN A 132 -34.88 -29.54 -12.71
CA GLN A 132 -36.22 -28.98 -12.62
C GLN A 132 -37.29 -30.07 -12.72
N LYS A 133 -37.18 -30.99 -13.69
CA LYS A 133 -38.07 -32.15 -13.81
C LYS A 133 -38.02 -33.08 -12.59
N LYS A 134 -36.87 -33.17 -11.89
CA LYS A 134 -36.77 -33.95 -10.64
C LYS A 134 -37.49 -33.23 -9.50
N LEU A 135 -37.29 -31.92 -9.35
CA LEU A 135 -37.95 -31.10 -8.34
C LEU A 135 -39.47 -31.12 -8.50
N GLU A 136 -39.99 -30.88 -9.71
CA GLU A 136 -41.43 -30.96 -10.00
C GLU A 136 -42.03 -32.32 -9.60
N LYS A 137 -41.33 -33.42 -9.89
CA LYS A 137 -41.76 -34.77 -9.47
C LYS A 137 -41.74 -34.94 -7.96
N MET A 138 -40.79 -34.33 -7.25
CA MET A 138 -40.74 -34.33 -5.79
C MET A 138 -41.88 -33.50 -5.21
N ASP A 139 -42.12 -32.30 -5.72
CA ASP A 139 -43.21 -31.42 -5.29
C ASP A 139 -44.58 -32.07 -5.50
N LEU A 140 -44.79 -32.74 -6.64
CA LEU A 140 -46.01 -33.52 -6.90
C LEU A 140 -46.19 -34.69 -5.93
N LYS A 141 -45.10 -35.36 -5.54
CA LYS A 141 -45.16 -36.42 -4.52
C LYS A 141 -45.49 -35.86 -3.15
N ILE A 142 -44.93 -34.70 -2.80
CA ILE A 142 -45.19 -34.00 -1.53
C ILE A 142 -46.67 -33.58 -1.48
N LEU A 143 -47.19 -32.93 -2.52
CA LEU A 143 -48.59 -32.53 -2.63
C LEU A 143 -49.55 -33.72 -2.50
N LYS A 144 -49.25 -34.85 -3.15
CA LYS A 144 -50.04 -36.09 -2.99
C LYS A 144 -50.02 -36.64 -1.57
N LYS A 145 -48.92 -36.45 -0.84
CA LYS A 145 -48.77 -36.90 0.55
C LYS A 145 -49.55 -36.03 1.55
N TYR A 146 -49.72 -34.74 1.27
CA TYR A 146 -50.50 -33.80 2.09
C TYR A 146 -52.00 -33.77 1.76
N LYS A 147 -52.42 -34.40 0.65
CA LYS A 147 -53.82 -34.47 0.22
C LYS A 147 -54.59 -35.67 0.82
N HIS A 148 -53.90 -36.48 1.63
CA HIS A 148 -54.45 -37.53 2.48
C HIS A 148 -54.27 -37.12 3.94
#